data_AF-A0A7W1BLN3-F1
#
_entry.id   AF-A0A7W1BLN3-F1
#
_cell.length_a   1.000
_cell.length_b   1.000
_cell.length_c   1.000
_cell.angle_alpha   90.00
_cell.angle_beta   90.00
_cell.angle_gamma   90.00
#
_symmetry.space_group_name_H-M   'P 1'
#
loop_
_entity.id
_entity.type
_entity.pdbx_description
1 polymer ?
#
loop_
_entity_poly.entity_id
_entity_poly.type
_entity_poly.pdbx_seq_one_letter_code
_entity_poly.pdbx_strand_id
1 'polypeptide(L)'
;MADALPGEVEARRELPEMRYVPSTMFERWMEHNWPPDIVLIARRTQPARMRVVKALHDAGVGLLLGTDPANPFILWGFATHKELAQLVAAGLSPYEAVAAGTRNAAEYLGALDEFGTVEAGKRADLILVDANPLNDVANVQRIAGVMLRGRWLARADLQRELDAVADEIRRYEEYIKAQVK
;
A
#
# COMPACT_ATOMS: atom_id res chain seq x y z
N MET A 1 -2.83 10.72 4.72
CA MET A 1 -2.66 12.03 5.40
C MET A 1 -1.17 12.34 5.46
N ALA A 2 -0.75 13.58 5.20
CA ALA A 2 0.66 13.98 5.30
C ALA A 2 1.22 13.62 6.69
N ASP A 3 2.20 12.73 6.71
CA ASP A 3 2.79 12.13 7.90
C ASP A 3 4.28 12.50 8.06
N ALA A 4 4.73 13.47 7.27
CA ALA A 4 6.09 14.00 7.24
C ALA A 4 6.13 15.47 7.67
N LEU A 5 6.98 15.80 8.63
CA LEU A 5 7.28 17.19 8.97
C LEU A 5 8.18 17.81 7.87
N PRO A 6 8.26 19.16 7.74
CA PRO A 6 9.07 19.81 6.72
C PRO A 6 10.54 19.32 6.64
N GLY A 7 11.17 19.00 7.78
CA GLY A 7 12.54 18.46 7.82
C GLY A 7 12.68 16.98 7.44
N GLU A 8 11.58 16.25 7.30
CA GLU A 8 11.54 14.83 6.96
C GLU A 8 11.10 14.59 5.51
N VAL A 9 10.59 15.63 4.85
CA VAL A 9 10.18 15.59 3.44
C VAL A 9 11.33 15.14 2.55
N GLU A 10 12.53 15.67 2.79
CA GLU A 10 13.70 15.32 1.97
C GLU A 10 14.12 13.86 2.17
N ALA A 11 14.08 13.37 3.41
CA ALA A 11 14.31 11.95 3.68
C ALA A 11 13.28 11.05 2.98
N ARG A 12 12.05 11.54 2.77
CA ARG A 12 11.01 10.80 2.04
C ARG A 12 11.16 10.85 0.53
N ARG A 13 11.74 11.91 -0.01
CA ARG A 13 12.09 11.98 -1.44
C ARG A 13 13.02 10.83 -1.84
N GLU A 14 13.89 10.41 -0.92
CA GLU A 14 14.87 9.33 -1.10
C GLU A 14 14.28 7.91 -0.91
N LEU A 15 12.99 7.77 -0.62
CA LEU A 15 12.38 6.44 -0.52
C LEU A 15 12.43 5.72 -1.87
N PRO A 16 12.75 4.41 -1.93
CA PRO A 16 12.90 3.69 -3.19
C PRO A 16 11.67 3.77 -4.10
N GLU A 17 10.47 3.78 -3.52
CA GLU A 17 9.22 3.89 -4.25
C GLU A 17 8.97 5.27 -4.89
N MET A 18 9.73 6.30 -4.51
CA MET A 18 9.59 7.65 -5.10
C MET A 18 10.05 7.73 -6.55
N ARG A 19 10.79 6.74 -7.05
CA ARG A 19 11.09 6.62 -8.49
C ARG A 19 9.84 6.46 -9.37
N TYR A 20 8.69 6.18 -8.77
CA TYR A 20 7.40 6.07 -9.45
C TYR A 20 6.52 7.33 -9.28
N VAL A 21 7.08 8.44 -8.80
CA VAL A 21 6.36 9.71 -8.61
C VAL A 21 7.02 10.79 -9.46
N PRO A 22 6.30 11.41 -10.41
CA PRO A 22 6.82 12.55 -11.15
C PRO A 22 7.18 13.72 -10.22
N SER A 23 8.29 14.40 -10.49
CA SER A 23 8.78 15.54 -9.69
C SER A 23 7.73 16.64 -9.55
N THR A 24 6.95 16.88 -10.61
CA THR A 24 5.85 17.87 -10.61
C THR A 24 4.71 17.47 -9.67
N MET A 25 4.43 16.17 -9.53
CA MET A 25 3.44 15.68 -8.56
C MET A 25 3.97 15.86 -7.13
N PHE A 26 5.24 15.56 -6.91
CA PHE A 26 5.90 15.79 -5.61
C PHE A 26 5.90 17.28 -5.24
N GLU A 27 6.25 18.16 -6.17
CA GLU A 27 6.24 19.61 -5.98
C GLU A 27 4.83 20.09 -5.61
N ARG A 28 3.79 19.62 -6.29
CA ARG A 28 2.39 19.93 -5.92
C ARG A 28 2.02 19.45 -4.53
N TRP A 29 2.49 18.28 -4.11
CA TRP A 29 2.28 17.82 -2.73
C TRP A 29 2.91 18.76 -1.71
N MET A 30 4.04 19.37 -2.06
CA MET A 30 4.75 20.33 -1.22
C MET A 30 4.17 21.74 -1.26
N GLU A 31 3.64 22.17 -2.41
CA GLU A 31 2.91 23.44 -2.55
C GLU A 31 1.60 23.43 -1.78
N HIS A 32 0.95 22.26 -1.66
CA HIS A 32 -0.14 22.05 -0.74
C HIS A 32 0.42 22.20 0.68
N ASN A 33 0.40 23.44 1.18
CA ASN A 33 1.01 23.86 2.42
C ASN A 33 0.27 23.23 3.61
N TRP A 34 0.46 21.93 3.82
CA TRP A 34 -0.12 21.19 4.93
C TRP A 34 0.34 21.85 6.22
N PRO A 35 -0.58 22.41 7.02
CA PRO A 35 -0.21 23.04 8.27
C PRO A 35 0.60 22.03 9.11
N PRO A 36 1.82 22.36 9.58
CA PRO A 36 2.67 21.41 10.30
C PRO A 36 1.99 20.79 11.52
N ASP A 37 1.03 21.49 12.11
CA ASP A 37 0.15 20.99 13.17
C ASP A 37 -0.70 19.80 12.73
N ILE A 38 -1.13 19.67 11.45
CA ILE A 38 -1.85 18.48 10.98
C ILE A 38 -0.98 17.23 11.08
N VAL A 39 0.30 17.32 10.70
CA VAL A 39 1.25 16.21 10.81
C VAL A 39 1.49 15.86 12.28
N LEU A 40 1.67 16.88 13.14
CA LEU A 40 1.87 16.69 14.58
C LEU A 40 0.62 16.09 15.24
N ILE A 41 -0.57 16.56 14.89
CA ILE A 41 -1.86 16.03 15.34
C ILE A 41 -1.98 14.57 14.89
N ALA A 42 -1.72 14.29 13.61
CA ALA A 42 -1.76 12.94 13.07
C ALA A 42 -0.85 11.99 13.85
N ARG A 43 0.40 12.40 14.16
CA ARG A 43 1.33 11.61 15.00
C ARG A 43 0.83 11.45 16.42
N ARG A 44 0.44 12.55 17.06
CA ARG A 44 0.00 12.56 18.47
C ARG A 44 -1.24 11.70 18.70
N THR A 45 -2.11 11.62 17.69
CA THR A 45 -3.37 10.87 17.73
C THR A 45 -3.26 9.46 17.17
N GLN A 46 -2.13 9.08 16.56
CA GLN A 46 -1.93 7.73 15.99
C GLN A 46 -2.19 6.62 17.02
N PRO A 47 -1.68 6.69 18.27
CA PRO A 47 -1.98 5.65 19.27
C PRO A 47 -3.46 5.57 19.65
N ALA A 48 -4.20 6.69 19.58
CA ALA A 48 -5.65 6.68 19.80
C ALA A 48 -6.38 5.99 18.65
N ARG A 49 -5.99 6.26 17.38
CA ARG A 49 -6.55 5.56 16.21
C ARG A 49 -6.29 4.06 16.27
N MET A 50 -5.07 3.64 16.62
CA MET A 50 -4.75 2.21 16.75
C MET A 50 -5.60 1.53 17.83
N ARG A 51 -5.85 2.20 18.97
CA ARG A 51 -6.78 1.69 20.00
C ARG A 51 -8.21 1.55 19.51
N VAL A 52 -8.69 2.47 18.65
CA VAL A 52 -10.02 2.35 18.04
C VAL A 52 -10.10 1.14 17.12
N VAL A 53 -9.10 0.96 16.25
CA VAL A 53 -9.01 -0.23 15.37
C VAL A 53 -9.04 -1.51 16.20
N LYS A 54 -8.25 -1.57 17.28
CA LYS A 54 -8.23 -2.71 18.19
C LYS A 54 -9.57 -2.96 18.88
N ALA A 55 -10.20 -1.92 19.40
CA ALA A 55 -11.49 -2.04 20.07
C ALA A 55 -12.60 -2.54 19.12
N LEU A 56 -12.58 -2.10 17.85
CA LEU A 56 -13.49 -2.60 16.83
C LEU A 56 -13.22 -4.08 16.51
N HIS A 57 -11.95 -4.45 16.36
CA HIS A 57 -11.54 -5.84 16.17
C HIS A 57 -11.99 -6.73 17.34
N ASP A 58 -11.73 -6.33 18.58
CA ASP A 58 -12.11 -7.06 19.80
C ASP A 58 -13.64 -7.19 19.95
N ALA A 59 -14.40 -6.24 19.41
CA ALA A 59 -15.85 -6.28 19.36
C ALA A 59 -16.41 -7.15 18.21
N GLY A 60 -15.55 -7.77 17.39
CA GLY A 60 -15.95 -8.61 16.26
C GLY A 60 -16.41 -7.83 15.03
N VAL A 61 -16.09 -6.53 14.93
CA VAL A 61 -16.39 -5.73 13.75
C VAL A 61 -15.49 -6.17 12.59
N GLY A 62 -16.09 -6.40 11.42
CA GLY A 62 -15.35 -6.73 10.21
C GLY A 62 -14.44 -5.59 9.77
N LEU A 63 -13.13 -5.83 9.81
CA LEU A 63 -12.11 -4.87 9.34
C LEU A 63 -11.64 -5.23 7.93
N LEU A 64 -11.39 -4.19 7.13
CA LEU A 64 -10.94 -4.26 5.75
C LEU A 64 -9.62 -3.53 5.58
N LEU A 65 -8.85 -3.91 4.55
CA LEU A 65 -7.59 -3.27 4.18
C LEU A 65 -7.84 -2.18 3.12
N GLY A 66 -7.45 -0.94 3.39
CA GLY A 66 -7.56 0.17 2.45
C GLY A 66 -6.51 1.24 2.71
N THR A 67 -5.98 1.85 1.65
CA THR A 67 -4.77 2.70 1.75
C THR A 67 -4.97 4.15 1.39
N ASP A 68 -6.04 4.49 0.66
CA ASP A 68 -6.31 5.85 0.16
C ASP A 68 -5.15 6.45 -0.68
N PRO A 69 -4.72 5.76 -1.75
CA PRO A 69 -3.62 6.20 -2.60
C PRO A 69 -3.97 7.48 -3.38
N ALA A 70 -2.96 8.20 -3.85
CA ALA A 70 -3.01 9.58 -4.39
C ALA A 70 -2.95 10.70 -3.35
N ASN A 71 -3.04 10.37 -2.06
CA ASN A 71 -2.57 11.26 -1.00
C ASN A 71 -1.03 11.36 -1.01
N PRO A 72 -0.46 12.48 -0.52
CA PRO A 72 0.99 12.64 -0.42
C PRO A 72 1.65 11.45 0.29
N PHE A 73 2.70 10.89 -0.32
CA PHE A 73 3.46 9.74 0.18
C PHE A 73 2.70 8.41 0.32
N ILE A 74 1.46 8.32 -0.19
CA ILE A 74 0.69 7.08 -0.26
C ILE A 74 0.66 6.58 -1.71
N LEU A 75 1.60 5.69 -2.03
CA LEU A 75 1.80 5.15 -3.37
C LEU A 75 1.04 3.84 -3.58
N TRP A 76 0.46 3.69 -4.79
CA TRP A 76 -0.24 2.47 -5.20
C TRP A 76 0.63 1.23 -5.07
N GLY A 77 0.05 0.13 -4.57
CA GLY A 77 0.76 -1.12 -4.29
C GLY A 77 1.60 -1.06 -3.01
N PHE A 78 2.56 -0.14 -2.93
CA PHE A 78 3.50 -0.03 -1.80
C PHE A 78 2.79 0.27 -0.47
N ALA A 79 1.79 1.15 -0.49
CA ALA A 79 1.03 1.51 0.70
C ALA A 79 0.27 0.32 1.31
N THR A 80 -0.11 -0.68 0.51
CA THR A 80 -0.82 -1.87 0.99
C THR A 80 0.01 -2.66 1.99
N HIS A 81 1.32 -2.77 1.75
CA HIS A 81 2.23 -3.42 2.69
C HIS A 81 2.40 -2.62 3.99
N LYS A 82 2.40 -1.29 3.90
CA LYS A 82 2.46 -0.41 5.08
C LYS A 82 1.18 -0.55 5.91
N GLU A 83 0.02 -0.60 5.29
CA GLU A 83 -1.27 -0.74 5.98
C GLU A 83 -1.39 -2.11 6.67
N LEU A 84 -0.93 -3.19 6.04
CA LEU A 84 -0.84 -4.51 6.68
C LEU A 84 -0.02 -4.47 7.97
N ALA A 85 1.14 -3.78 7.95
CA ALA A 85 1.95 -3.59 9.14
C ALA A 85 1.25 -2.73 10.19
N GLN A 86 0.43 -1.74 9.79
CA GLN A 86 -0.35 -0.93 10.72
C GLN A 86 -1.47 -1.72 11.39
N LEU A 87 -2.16 -2.61 10.67
CA LEU A 87 -3.16 -3.51 11.27
C LEU A 87 -2.53 -4.42 12.31
N VAL A 88 -1.37 -5.00 12.02
CA VAL A 88 -0.63 -5.82 13.02
C VAL A 88 -0.17 -4.97 14.20
N ALA A 89 0.34 -3.76 13.95
CA ALA A 89 0.72 -2.82 15.01
C ALA A 89 -0.47 -2.36 15.88
N ALA A 90 -1.69 -2.37 15.32
CA ALA A 90 -2.92 -2.13 16.06
C ALA A 90 -3.35 -3.33 16.93
N GLY A 91 -2.72 -4.51 16.77
CA GLY A 91 -2.98 -5.70 17.60
C GLY A 91 -3.81 -6.78 16.92
N LEU A 92 -3.95 -6.75 15.59
CA LEU A 92 -4.42 -7.89 14.81
C LEU A 92 -3.27 -8.89 14.62
N SER A 93 -3.59 -10.18 14.51
CA SER A 93 -2.62 -11.16 14.07
C SER A 93 -2.24 -10.96 12.58
N PRO A 94 -1.07 -11.44 12.13
CA PRO A 94 -0.71 -11.39 10.71
C PRO A 94 -1.75 -12.07 9.80
N TYR A 95 -2.39 -13.15 10.27
CA TYR A 95 -3.48 -13.81 9.55
C TYR A 95 -4.68 -12.86 9.35
N GLU A 96 -5.13 -12.20 10.41
CA GLU A 96 -6.29 -11.29 10.35
C GLU A 96 -6.01 -10.07 9.47
N ALA A 97 -4.78 -9.54 9.51
CA ALA A 97 -4.36 -8.46 8.62
C ALA A 97 -4.44 -8.89 7.14
N VAL A 98 -3.95 -10.09 6.79
CA VAL A 98 -4.05 -10.63 5.42
C VAL A 98 -5.50 -10.92 5.03
N ALA A 99 -6.31 -11.45 5.96
CA ALA A 99 -7.74 -11.71 5.74
C ALA A 99 -8.52 -10.43 5.44
N ALA A 100 -8.17 -9.31 6.09
CA ALA A 100 -8.78 -7.99 5.85
C ALA A 100 -8.66 -7.52 4.39
N GLY A 101 -7.57 -7.90 3.70
CA GLY A 101 -7.36 -7.58 2.28
C GLY A 101 -7.77 -8.68 1.29
N THR A 102 -8.27 -9.82 1.77
CA THR A 102 -8.60 -10.98 0.94
C THR A 102 -10.03 -11.46 1.21
N ARG A 103 -10.22 -12.43 2.11
CA ARG A 103 -11.52 -13.03 2.44
C ARG A 103 -12.54 -11.98 2.87
N ASN A 104 -12.18 -11.09 3.80
CA ASN A 104 -13.11 -10.13 4.36
C ASN A 104 -13.56 -9.09 3.32
N ALA A 105 -12.64 -8.68 2.43
CA ALA A 105 -12.97 -7.76 1.34
C ALA A 105 -13.93 -8.42 0.33
N ALA A 106 -13.70 -9.69 -0.03
CA ALA A 106 -14.61 -10.43 -0.90
C ALA A 106 -15.99 -10.65 -0.26
N GLU A 107 -16.03 -10.96 1.05
CA GLU A 107 -17.27 -11.08 1.82
C GLU A 107 -18.05 -9.76 1.86
N TYR A 108 -17.38 -8.65 2.14
CA TYR A 108 -18.00 -7.32 2.13
C TYR A 108 -18.59 -6.94 0.76
N LEU A 109 -17.93 -7.34 -0.33
CA LEU A 109 -18.39 -7.10 -1.69
C LEU A 109 -19.48 -8.08 -2.16
N GLY A 110 -19.86 -9.07 -1.33
CA GLY A 110 -20.82 -10.11 -1.71
C GLY A 110 -20.29 -11.06 -2.78
N ALA A 111 -18.96 -11.19 -2.90
CA ALA A 111 -18.28 -11.93 -3.97
C ALA A 111 -17.38 -13.07 -3.43
N LEU A 112 -17.63 -13.52 -2.20
CA LEU A 112 -16.84 -14.58 -1.57
C LEU A 112 -16.93 -15.91 -2.31
N ASP A 113 -18.02 -16.17 -3.04
CA ASP A 113 -18.16 -17.35 -3.89
C ASP A 113 -17.30 -17.26 -5.16
N GLU A 114 -16.80 -16.08 -5.52
CA GLU A 114 -15.99 -15.83 -6.72
C GLU A 114 -14.49 -15.69 -6.42
N PHE A 115 -14.12 -15.00 -5.35
CA PHE A 115 -12.72 -14.74 -4.99
C PHE A 115 -12.52 -14.49 -3.48
N GLY A 116 -11.27 -14.26 -3.07
CA GLY A 116 -10.91 -13.88 -1.70
C GLY A 116 -10.39 -15.04 -0.84
N THR A 117 -10.59 -16.28 -1.27
CA THR A 117 -10.01 -17.49 -0.67
C THR A 117 -9.49 -18.44 -1.73
N VAL A 118 -8.64 -19.40 -1.32
CA VAL A 118 -8.06 -20.40 -2.22
C VAL A 118 -8.92 -21.67 -2.17
N GLU A 119 -9.85 -21.78 -3.11
CA GLU A 119 -10.79 -22.90 -3.22
C GLU A 119 -11.03 -23.27 -4.69
N ALA A 120 -11.25 -24.56 -4.96
CA ALA A 120 -11.56 -25.02 -6.31
C ALA A 120 -12.87 -24.39 -6.81
N GLY A 121 -12.88 -23.94 -8.07
CA GLY A 121 -14.02 -23.25 -8.68
C GLY A 121 -14.00 -21.72 -8.54
N LYS A 122 -13.20 -21.16 -7.63
CA LYS A 122 -13.00 -19.70 -7.50
C LYS A 122 -11.98 -19.19 -8.52
N ARG A 123 -11.99 -17.87 -8.74
CA ARG A 123 -11.07 -17.18 -9.63
C ARG A 123 -9.63 -17.36 -9.14
N ALA A 124 -8.73 -17.76 -10.05
CA ALA A 124 -7.33 -17.99 -9.76
C ALA A 124 -6.54 -16.66 -9.65
N ASP A 125 -6.84 -15.89 -8.59
CA ASP A 125 -6.12 -14.69 -8.18
C ASP A 125 -5.28 -15.02 -6.94
N LEU A 126 -3.97 -15.25 -7.11
CA LEU A 126 -3.08 -15.74 -6.06
C LEU A 126 -1.79 -14.92 -6.02
N ILE A 127 -1.19 -14.81 -4.85
CA ILE A 127 0.15 -14.27 -4.66
C ILE A 127 0.99 -15.37 -4.03
N LEU A 128 2.10 -15.73 -4.67
CA LEU A 128 3.08 -16.64 -4.10
C LEU A 128 4.19 -15.82 -3.43
N VAL A 129 4.53 -16.18 -2.20
CA VAL A 129 5.57 -15.52 -1.41
C VAL A 129 6.62 -16.51 -0.94
N ASP A 130 7.88 -16.08 -0.87
CA ASP A 130 9.05 -16.91 -0.53
C ASP A 130 9.24 -17.09 0.99
N ALA A 131 8.37 -16.49 1.81
CA ALA A 131 8.41 -16.62 3.26
C ALA A 131 7.00 -16.55 3.85
N ASN A 132 6.80 -17.19 5.00
CA ASN A 132 5.49 -17.31 5.63
C ASN A 132 5.03 -15.95 6.23
N PRO A 133 3.94 -15.33 5.71
CA PRO A 133 3.41 -14.07 6.23
C PRO A 133 2.76 -14.19 7.60
N LEU A 134 2.48 -15.41 8.07
CA LEU A 134 1.90 -15.64 9.40
C LEU A 134 2.92 -15.50 10.54
N ASN A 135 4.21 -15.65 10.22
CA ASN A 135 5.30 -15.43 11.18
C ASN A 135 5.65 -13.94 11.28
N ASP A 136 5.65 -13.25 10.14
CA ASP A 136 5.86 -11.81 10.03
C ASP A 136 5.12 -11.31 8.79
N VAL A 137 4.18 -10.37 8.99
CA VAL A 137 3.36 -9.83 7.91
C VAL A 137 4.22 -9.15 6.83
N ALA A 138 5.42 -8.66 7.15
CA ALA A 138 6.33 -8.07 6.18
C ALA A 138 6.74 -9.05 5.07
N ASN A 139 6.66 -10.36 5.32
CA ASN A 139 6.95 -11.39 4.33
C ASN A 139 6.01 -11.34 3.11
N VAL A 140 4.86 -10.66 3.17
CA VAL A 140 4.01 -10.45 1.99
C VAL A 140 4.71 -9.70 0.85
N GLN A 141 5.82 -8.99 1.14
CA GLN A 141 6.63 -8.27 0.14
C GLN A 141 7.58 -9.19 -0.64
N ARG A 142 7.84 -10.40 -0.13
CA ARG A 142 8.75 -11.39 -0.72
C ARG A 142 8.04 -12.19 -1.81
N ILE A 143 7.47 -11.46 -2.78
CA ILE A 143 6.64 -12.01 -3.84
C ILE A 143 7.50 -12.74 -4.86
N ALA A 144 7.25 -14.02 -5.04
CA ALA A 144 7.82 -14.88 -6.09
C ALA A 144 7.08 -14.70 -7.43
N GLY A 145 5.78 -14.42 -7.37
CA GLY A 145 4.97 -14.05 -8.50
C GLY A 145 3.49 -13.96 -8.16
N VAL A 146 2.71 -13.54 -9.16
CA VAL A 146 1.27 -13.30 -9.04
C VAL A 146 0.55 -14.13 -10.09
N MET A 147 -0.43 -14.91 -9.66
CA MET A 147 -1.43 -15.48 -10.56
C MET A 147 -2.57 -14.48 -10.69
N LEU A 148 -2.85 -14.00 -11.90
CA LEU A 148 -3.97 -13.11 -12.17
C LEU A 148 -4.93 -13.80 -13.14
N ARG A 149 -6.12 -14.17 -12.66
CA ARG A 149 -7.13 -14.91 -13.42
C ARG A 149 -6.56 -16.12 -14.16
N GLY A 150 -5.69 -16.89 -13.49
CA GLY A 150 -5.06 -18.09 -14.05
C GLY A 150 -3.84 -17.83 -14.95
N ARG A 151 -3.42 -16.56 -15.14
CA ARG A 151 -2.17 -16.22 -15.81
C ARG A 151 -1.07 -15.97 -14.78
N TRP A 152 0.01 -16.75 -14.85
CA TRP A 152 1.18 -16.54 -14.01
C TRP A 152 2.01 -15.35 -14.49
N LEU A 153 2.38 -14.48 -13.55
CA LEU A 153 3.26 -13.33 -13.72
C LEU A 153 4.44 -13.51 -12.77
N ALA A 154 5.62 -13.86 -13.31
CA ALA A 154 6.80 -14.08 -12.49
C ALA A 154 7.31 -12.76 -11.90
N ARG A 155 7.97 -12.80 -10.74
CA ARG A 155 8.57 -11.60 -10.12
C ARG A 155 9.49 -10.83 -11.08
N ALA A 156 10.27 -11.53 -11.89
CA ALA A 156 11.15 -10.90 -12.88
C ALA A 156 10.38 -10.12 -13.95
N ASP A 157 9.22 -10.62 -14.39
CA ASP A 157 8.38 -9.94 -15.37
C ASP A 157 7.73 -8.70 -14.74
N LEU A 158 7.17 -8.84 -13.55
CA LEU A 158 6.59 -7.73 -12.78
C LEU A 158 7.63 -6.63 -12.50
N GLN A 159 8.87 -7.01 -12.20
CA GLN A 159 9.96 -6.06 -11.98
C GLN A 159 10.31 -5.29 -13.25
N ARG A 160 10.34 -5.96 -14.42
CA ARG A 160 10.56 -5.27 -15.71
C ARG A 160 9.45 -4.26 -16.02
N GLU A 161 8.20 -4.60 -15.74
CA GLU A 161 7.08 -3.66 -15.91
C GLU A 161 7.21 -2.44 -14.99
N LEU A 162 7.57 -2.65 -13.71
CA LEU A 162 7.84 -1.53 -12.79
C LEU A 162 9.00 -0.66 -13.28
N ASP A 163 10.10 -1.26 -13.72
CA ASP A 163 11.23 -0.51 -14.27
C ASP A 163 10.84 0.31 -15.50
N ALA A 164 10.02 -0.26 -16.41
CA ALA A 164 9.50 0.45 -17.57
C ALA A 164 8.62 1.65 -17.18
N VAL A 165 7.78 1.52 -16.15
CA VAL A 165 6.98 2.63 -15.60
C VAL A 165 7.88 3.74 -15.04
N ALA A 166 8.90 3.38 -14.27
CA ALA A 166 9.86 4.35 -13.74
C ALA A 166 10.61 5.08 -14.86
N ASP A 167 10.96 4.37 -15.94
CA ASP A 167 11.62 4.96 -17.12
C ASP A 167 10.69 5.92 -17.87
N GLU A 168 9.42 5.56 -18.02
CA GLU A 168 8.41 6.42 -18.63
C GLU A 168 8.20 7.71 -17.83
N ILE A 169 8.12 7.62 -16.51
CA ILE A 169 8.00 8.80 -15.64
C ILE A 169 9.18 9.75 -15.84
N ARG A 170 10.42 9.22 -15.88
CA ARG A 170 11.61 10.06 -16.13
C ARG A 170 11.56 10.75 -17.49
N ARG A 171 11.12 10.04 -18.55
CA ARG A 171 10.93 10.64 -19.88
C ARG A 171 9.88 11.75 -19.88
N TYR A 172 8.75 11.56 -19.20
CA TYR A 172 7.73 12.60 -19.07
C TYR A 172 8.25 13.84 -18.35
N GLU A 173 9.05 13.67 -17.29
CA GLU A 173 9.66 14.79 -16.59
C GLU A 173 10.60 15.59 -17.50
N GLU A 174 11.46 14.92 -18.25
CA GLU A 174 12.36 15.55 -19.22
C GLU A 174 11.58 16.33 -20.28
N TYR A 175 10.51 15.73 -20.81
CA TYR A 175 9.62 16.36 -21.76
C TYR A 175 8.95 17.61 -21.19
N ILE A 176 8.33 17.53 -20.00
CA ILE A 176 7.66 18.68 -19.38
C ILE A 176 8.67 19.80 -19.09
N LYS A 177 9.86 19.47 -18.54
CA LYS A 177 10.93 20.45 -18.28
C LYS A 177 11.41 21.16 -19.54
N ALA A 178 11.40 20.48 -20.69
CA ALA A 178 11.75 21.07 -21.99
C ALA A 178 10.67 22.02 -22.55
N GLN A 179 9.39 21.80 -22.22
CA GLN A 179 8.26 22.57 -22.76
C GLN A 179 7.86 23.77 -21.90
N VAL A 180 8.16 23.75 -20.59
CA VAL A 180 7.79 24.83 -19.65
C VAL A 180 8.94 25.85 -19.47
N LYS A 181 9.85 25.90 -20.45
CA LYS A 181 11.01 26.80 -20.46
C LYS A 181 10.72 28.11 -21.17
#